data_AF-A0A537JRN9-F1
#
_entry.id   AF-A0A537JRN9-F1
#
_cell.length_a   1.000
_cell.length_b   1.000
_cell.length_c   1.000
_cell.angle_alpha   90.00
_cell.angle_beta   90.00
_cell.angle_gamma   90.00
#
_symmetry.space_group_name_H-M   'P 1'
#
loop_
_entity.id
_entity.type
_entity.pdbx_description
1 polymer ?
#
loop_
_entity_poly.entity_id
_entity_poly.type
_entity_poly.pdbx_seq_one_letter_code
_entity_poly.pdbx_strand_id
1 'polypeptide(L)'
;MSVNTWLRFTGRRCEEISFDKKKFKKNFTAFTLTVNKGQLDFEMQHLKAKLKKRDTKKWNEIRLTTQFEPHPLFTVVPGNVEPWEKV
;
A
#
# COMPACT_ATOMS: atom_id res chain seq x y z
N MET A 1 24.78 -16.02 -10.96
CA MET A 1 24.37 -16.36 -9.57
C MET A 1 22.94 -15.88 -9.40
N SER A 2 21.99 -16.82 -9.44
CA SER A 2 20.61 -16.58 -9.86
C SER A 2 19.63 -16.64 -8.69
N VAL A 3 18.64 -15.75 -8.75
CA VAL A 3 17.50 -15.53 -7.85
C VAL A 3 16.64 -16.80 -7.61
N ASN A 4 16.86 -17.87 -8.38
CA ASN A 4 16.15 -19.16 -8.24
C ASN A 4 16.50 -20.01 -7.01
N THR A 5 17.37 -19.53 -6.11
CA THR A 5 17.76 -20.28 -4.89
C THR A 5 16.80 -20.02 -3.70
N TRP A 6 16.05 -18.91 -3.70
CA TRP A 6 15.16 -18.54 -2.58
C TRP A 6 13.82 -19.29 -2.55
N LEU A 7 13.35 -19.81 -3.68
CA LEU A 7 12.05 -20.52 -3.77
C LEU A 7 12.09 -21.99 -3.35
N ARG A 8 13.28 -22.55 -3.04
CA ARG A 8 13.41 -23.94 -2.57
C ARG A 8 13.44 -24.09 -1.04
N PHE A 9 13.46 -22.98 -0.28
CA PHE A 9 13.57 -23.03 1.20
C PHE A 9 12.28 -22.64 1.95
N THR A 10 11.29 -22.02 1.32
CA THR A 10 10.02 -21.67 1.98
C THR A 10 8.90 -22.64 1.61
N GLY A 11 9.15 -23.92 1.83
CA GLY A 11 8.09 -24.92 1.96
C GLY A 11 7.88 -25.21 3.44
N ARG A 12 7.03 -24.41 4.11
CA ARG A 12 6.18 -24.80 5.26
C ARG A 12 5.65 -23.56 6.02
N ARG A 13 4.35 -23.66 6.36
CA ARG A 13 3.54 -22.86 7.29
C ARG A 13 3.05 -21.51 6.82
N CYS A 14 1.92 -21.53 6.13
CA CYS A 14 0.90 -20.50 6.30
C CYS A 14 -0.31 -21.14 6.98
N GLU A 15 -0.13 -21.59 8.22
CA GLU A 15 -1.21 -21.95 9.14
C GLU A 15 -0.80 -21.45 10.53
N GLU A 16 -1.75 -20.92 11.28
CA GLU A 16 -1.59 -20.31 12.62
C GLU A 16 -1.07 -18.87 12.68
N ILE A 17 -1.85 -17.93 12.14
CA ILE A 17 -1.97 -16.63 12.82
C ILE A 17 -3.37 -16.58 13.42
N SER A 18 -3.50 -17.10 14.64
CA SER A 18 -4.72 -16.93 15.43
C SER A 18 -4.86 -15.44 15.78
N PHE A 19 -5.77 -14.76 15.08
CA PHE A 19 -6.06 -13.34 15.29
C PHE A 19 -6.78 -13.14 16.62
N ASP A 20 -6.01 -12.95 17.68
CA ASP A 20 -6.56 -12.71 19.03
C ASP A 20 -7.01 -11.25 19.19
N LYS A 21 -8.32 -11.05 19.11
CA LYS A 21 -8.98 -9.74 19.27
C LYS A 21 -8.74 -9.11 20.64
N LYS A 22 -8.32 -9.88 21.66
CA LYS A 22 -8.02 -9.37 23.01
C LYS A 22 -6.70 -8.60 23.09
N LYS A 23 -5.84 -8.72 22.07
CA LYS A 23 -4.59 -7.94 21.97
C LYS A 23 -4.83 -6.45 21.66
N PHE A 24 -6.03 -6.08 21.21
CA PHE A 24 -6.37 -4.70 20.91
C PHE A 24 -6.99 -4.03 22.13
N LYS A 25 -6.36 -2.95 22.61
CA LYS A 25 -6.93 -2.11 23.67
C LYS A 25 -8.21 -1.45 23.14
N LYS A 26 -9.31 -1.54 23.90
CA LYS A 26 -10.62 -0.93 23.55
C LYS A 26 -10.60 0.60 23.51
N ASN A 27 -9.59 1.23 24.12
CA ASN A 27 -9.42 2.67 24.11
C ASN A 27 -8.72 3.07 22.82
N PHE A 28 -9.47 3.08 21.72
CA PHE A 28 -8.99 3.57 20.43
C PHE A 28 -9.21 5.07 20.36
N THR A 29 -8.13 5.84 20.50
CA THR A 29 -8.13 7.25 20.12
C THR A 29 -7.99 7.30 18.60
N ALA A 30 -8.96 7.91 17.91
CA ALA A 30 -8.85 8.11 16.47
C ALA A 30 -7.64 9.01 16.20
N PHE A 31 -6.56 8.40 15.70
CA PHE A 31 -5.37 9.11 15.28
C PHE A 31 -5.33 9.15 13.75
N THR A 32 -4.98 10.31 13.20
CA THR A 32 -4.78 10.49 11.77
C THR A 32 -3.29 10.42 11.45
N LEU A 33 -2.96 9.69 10.38
CA LEU A 33 -1.61 9.60 9.85
C LEU A 33 -1.41 10.73 8.85
N THR A 34 -0.35 11.50 9.02
CA THR A 34 0.04 12.52 8.04
C THR A 34 0.73 11.86 6.87
N VAL A 35 0.38 12.30 5.67
CA VAL A 35 0.95 11.81 4.42
C VAL A 35 1.22 12.97 3.48
N ASN A 36 2.39 12.97 2.87
CA ASN A 36 2.78 14.01 1.91
C ASN A 36 1.99 13.82 0.61
N LYS A 37 1.55 14.93 0.01
CA LYS A 37 0.88 14.92 -1.30
C LYS A 37 1.72 14.20 -2.36
N GLY A 38 3.04 14.44 -2.39
CA GLY A 38 3.95 13.74 -3.31
C GLY A 38 3.91 12.22 -3.16
N GLN A 39 3.77 11.71 -1.92
CA GLN A 39 3.66 10.26 -1.66
C GLN A 39 2.38 9.68 -2.27
N LEU A 40 1.25 10.40 -2.18
CA LEU A 40 -0.01 9.95 -2.79
C LEU A 40 0.09 9.91 -4.31
N ASP A 41 0.69 10.92 -4.92
CA ASP A 41 0.87 10.99 -6.37
C ASP A 41 1.78 9.84 -6.86
N PHE A 42 2.82 9.53 -6.10
CA PHE A 42 3.72 8.41 -6.36
C PHE A 42 3.00 7.05 -6.27
N GLU A 43 2.30 6.81 -5.17
CA GLU A 43 1.54 5.56 -4.97
C GLU A 43 0.42 5.40 -6.01
N MET A 44 -0.24 6.49 -6.41
CA MET A 44 -1.22 6.46 -7.49
C MET A 44 -0.59 6.00 -8.82
N GLN A 45 0.57 6.52 -9.18
CA GLN A 45 1.27 6.10 -10.40
C GLN A 45 1.67 4.63 -10.33
N HIS A 46 2.20 4.20 -9.18
CA HIS A 46 2.53 2.80 -8.91
C HIS A 46 1.33 1.87 -9.00
N LEU A 47 0.18 2.27 -8.44
CA LEU A 47 -1.06 1.53 -8.52
C LEU A 47 -1.52 1.38 -9.97
N LYS A 48 -1.53 2.46 -10.74
CA LYS A 48 -1.90 2.43 -12.18
C LYS A 48 -0.97 1.50 -12.97
N ALA A 49 0.33 1.57 -12.73
CA ALA A 49 1.31 0.69 -13.39
C ALA A 49 1.09 -0.79 -13.04
N LYS A 50 0.77 -1.10 -11.77
CA LYS A 50 0.45 -2.46 -11.32
C LYS A 50 -0.86 -2.96 -11.92
N LEU A 51 -1.89 -2.12 -11.96
CA LEU A 51 -3.18 -2.47 -12.55
C LEU A 51 -3.09 -2.70 -14.05
N LYS A 52 -2.33 -1.88 -14.79
CA LYS A 52 -2.09 -2.10 -16.23
C LYS A 52 -1.56 -3.51 -16.54
N LYS A 53 -0.75 -4.09 -15.64
CA LYS A 53 -0.19 -5.45 -15.80
C LYS A 53 -1.10 -6.57 -15.30
N ARG A 54 -1.88 -6.32 -14.24
CA ARG A 54 -2.64 -7.37 -13.53
C ARG A 54 -4.12 -7.39 -13.90
N ASP A 55 -4.71 -6.23 -14.20
CA ASP A 55 -6.14 -6.06 -14.44
C ASP A 55 -6.38 -4.83 -15.32
N THR A 56 -6.37 -5.07 -16.64
CA THR A 56 -6.56 -4.03 -17.67
C THR A 56 -7.96 -3.40 -17.60
N LYS A 57 -8.97 -4.13 -17.11
CA LYS A 57 -10.34 -3.61 -17.01
C LYS A 57 -10.41 -2.51 -15.95
N LYS A 58 -9.92 -2.79 -14.73
CA LYS A 58 -9.82 -1.77 -13.68
C LYS A 58 -8.91 -0.62 -14.08
N TRP A 59 -7.81 -0.90 -14.77
CA TRP A 59 -6.94 0.16 -15.28
C TRP A 59 -7.70 1.13 -16.21
N ASN A 60 -8.53 0.62 -17.12
CA ASN A 60 -9.33 1.46 -18.01
C ASN A 60 -10.33 2.35 -17.26
N GLU A 61 -10.91 1.85 -16.16
CA GLU A 61 -11.84 2.60 -15.31
C GLU A 61 -11.13 3.77 -14.60
N ILE A 62 -9.93 3.54 -14.06
CA ILE A 62 -9.24 4.52 -13.22
C ILE A 62 -8.18 5.36 -13.95
N ARG A 63 -7.86 5.07 -15.22
CA ARG A 63 -6.72 5.73 -15.90
C ARG A 63 -6.88 7.24 -15.98
N LEU A 64 -8.11 7.72 -16.17
CA LEU A 64 -8.47 9.13 -16.31
C LEU A 64 -8.63 9.83 -14.95
N THR A 65 -8.70 9.08 -13.85
CA THR A 65 -8.81 9.66 -12.51
C THR A 65 -7.50 10.34 -12.14
N THR A 66 -7.53 11.65 -12.02
CA THR A 66 -6.37 12.50 -11.68
C THR A 66 -6.19 12.68 -10.17
N GLN A 67 -7.25 12.49 -9.39
CA GLN A 67 -7.23 12.72 -7.95
C GLN A 67 -7.90 11.56 -7.22
N PHE A 68 -7.20 10.97 -6.25
CA PHE A 68 -7.75 9.97 -5.33
C PHE A 68 -8.06 10.64 -4.01
N GLU A 69 -9.25 10.36 -3.48
CA GLU A 69 -9.57 10.76 -2.12
C GLU A 69 -8.89 9.79 -1.15
N PRO A 70 -8.02 10.28 -0.26
CA PRO A 70 -7.37 9.45 0.74
C PRO A 70 -8.41 9.00 1.77
N HIS A 71 -8.16 7.85 2.40
CA HIS A 71 -9.00 7.37 3.49
C HIS A 71 -9.01 8.40 4.65
N PRO A 72 -10.13 8.59 5.39
CA PRO A 72 -10.23 9.54 6.52
C PRO A 72 -9.18 9.38 7.64
N LEU A 73 -8.45 8.27 7.63
CA LEU A 73 -7.32 8.03 8.53
C LEU A 73 -6.06 8.81 8.12
N PHE A 74 -6.06 9.40 6.93
CA PHE A 74 -4.92 10.11 6.37
C PHE A 74 -5.22 11.60 6.25
N THR A 75 -4.31 12.42 6.77
CA THR A 75 -4.32 13.87 6.58
C THR A 75 -3.23 14.23 5.58
N VAL A 76 -3.64 14.79 4.43
CA VAL A 76 -2.71 15.17 3.36
C VAL A 76 -2.09 16.51 3.68
N VAL A 77 -0.76 16.52 3.77
CA VAL A 77 0.03 17.74 3.91
C VAL A 77 0.80 18.01 2.63
N PRO A 78 1.00 19.29 2.25
CA PRO A 78 1.87 19.63 1.14
C PRO A 78 3.31 19.20 1.48
N GLY A 79 3.89 18.34 0.63
CA GLY A 79 5.22 17.79 0.86
C GLY A 79 5.65 16.88 -0.30
N ASN A 80 6.96 16.67 -0.41
CA ASN A 80 7.55 15.78 -1.41
C ASN A 80 7.42 14.31 -1.01
N VAL A 81 7.73 13.40 -1.93
CA VAL A 81 7.92 11.99 -1.62
C VAL A 81 9.04 11.84 -0.59
N GLU A 82 8.85 10.94 0.37
CA GLU A 82 9.83 10.70 1.42
C GLU A 82 11.10 10.03 0.87
N PRO A 83 12.29 10.32 1.42
CA PRO A 83 13.57 9.95 0.80
C PRO A 83 13.85 8.44 0.82
N TRP A 84 13.14 7.66 1.64
CA TRP A 84 13.28 6.20 1.67
C TRP A 84 12.52 5.49 0.55
N GLU A 85 11.63 6.20 -0.16
CA GLU A 85 10.89 5.64 -1.27
C GLU A 85 11.83 5.40 -2.45
N LYS A 86 11.88 4.16 -2.93
CA LYS A 86 12.72 3.79 -4.08
C LYS A 86 11.98 4.16 -5.36
N VAL A 87 12.36 5.30 -5.94
CA VAL A 87 11.94 5.74 -7.28
C VAL A 87 12.58 4.87 -8.36
#